data_AF-A0A8C0XDZ0-F1
#
_entry.id   AF-A0A8C0XDZ0-F1
#
_cell.length_a   1.000
_cell.length_b   1.000
_cell.length_c   1.000
_cell.angle_alpha   90.00
_cell.angle_beta   90.00
_cell.angle_gamma   90.00
#
_symmetry.space_group_name_H-M   'P 1'
#
loop_
_entity.id
_entity.type
_entity.pdbx_description
1 polymer ?
#
loop_
_entity_poly.entity_id
_entity_poly.type
_entity_poly.pdbx_seq_one_letter_code
_entity_poly.pdbx_strand_id
1 'polypeptide(L)'
;MPACCSWNEIFQYETNKVTRIQSTNYGSIKWVLHVIVFSYVSFALVSDKLYQRKEPVISSVHTKVKGIAEVREEIMQDGMKKSVHSVFDTADYTFLLQGNSFFVMTNFLKTEGQEQGLCPEYPTRRTLCSSDRGCKKGWMDPQSKGTFCACS
;
A
#
# COMPACT_ATOMS: atom_id res chain seq x y z
N MET A 1 43.98 37.66 49.27
CA MET A 1 43.23 36.88 48.25
C MET A 1 43.90 35.52 48.15
N PRO A 2 43.40 34.48 48.85
CA PRO A 2 44.07 33.19 48.85
C PRO A 2 43.77 32.44 47.54
N ALA A 3 44.75 31.65 47.10
CA ALA A 3 44.71 30.83 45.89
C ALA A 3 43.56 29.81 45.98
N CYS A 4 42.56 29.97 45.09
CA CYS A 4 41.32 29.20 45.11
C CYS A 4 41.39 27.88 44.30
N CYS A 5 42.55 27.55 43.72
CA CYS A 5 42.72 26.34 42.91
C CYS A 5 44.07 25.67 43.25
N SER A 6 44.03 24.64 44.10
CA SER A 6 45.19 23.77 44.35
C SER A 6 45.18 22.64 43.33
N TRP A 7 46.35 22.30 42.75
CA TRP A 7 46.53 21.17 41.83
C TRP A 7 46.04 19.82 42.41
N ASN A 8 45.88 19.75 43.75
CA ASN A 8 45.39 18.58 44.46
C ASN A 8 43.87 18.38 44.35
N GLU A 9 43.10 19.40 43.95
CA GLU A 9 41.65 19.27 43.76
C GLU A 9 41.27 18.54 42.46
N ILE A 10 42.15 18.53 41.45
CA ILE A 10 41.97 17.78 40.19
C ILE A 10 41.97 16.27 40.43
N PHE A 11 42.64 15.82 41.50
CA PHE A 11 42.72 14.41 41.89
C PHE A 11 41.75 14.05 43.02
N GLN A 12 40.79 14.92 43.36
CA GLN A 12 39.75 14.56 44.32
C GLN A 12 38.71 13.63 43.67
N TYR A 13 38.61 12.43 44.23
CA TYR A 13 37.58 11.46 43.89
C TYR A 13 36.73 11.19 45.12
N GLU A 14 35.50 11.70 45.12
CA GLU A 14 34.53 11.40 46.17
C GLU A 14 33.85 10.05 45.92
N THR A 15 33.72 9.26 46.98
CA THR A 15 33.02 7.97 46.95
C THR A 15 31.81 8.00 47.87
N ASN A 16 30.73 7.37 47.42
CA ASN A 16 29.54 7.19 48.24
C ASN A 16 29.86 6.27 49.42
N LYS A 17 29.58 6.76 50.64
CA LYS A 17 29.66 5.94 51.84
C LYS A 17 28.48 4.97 51.86
N VAL A 18 28.75 3.68 51.76
CA VAL A 18 27.73 2.62 51.76
C VAL A 18 27.91 1.69 52.96
N THR A 19 26.81 1.24 53.55
CA THR A 19 26.81 0.25 54.63
C THR A 19 26.42 -1.13 54.10
N ARG A 20 27.14 -2.17 54.52
CA ARG A 20 26.89 -3.54 54.09
C ARG A 20 25.98 -4.24 55.09
N ILE A 21 24.76 -4.58 54.66
CA ILE A 21 23.82 -5.38 55.47
C ILE A 21 24.01 -6.85 55.12
N GLN A 22 24.39 -7.67 56.10
CA GLN A 22 24.58 -9.10 55.93
C GLN A 22 23.27 -9.84 56.25
N SER A 23 22.54 -10.23 55.22
CA SER A 23 21.30 -10.98 55.34
C SER A 23 21.10 -11.86 54.11
N THR A 24 20.72 -13.12 54.35
CA THR A 24 20.43 -14.08 53.28
C THR A 24 19.23 -13.63 52.44
N ASN A 25 18.16 -13.11 53.05
CA ASN A 25 16.93 -12.72 52.35
C ASN A 25 17.18 -11.57 51.37
N TYR A 26 17.82 -10.48 51.83
CA TYR A 26 18.14 -9.33 50.98
C TYR A 26 19.15 -9.70 49.88
N GLY A 27 20.09 -10.60 50.18
CA GLY A 27 21.01 -11.15 49.19
C GLY A 27 20.29 -11.92 48.08
N SER A 28 19.40 -12.84 48.44
CA SER A 28 18.63 -13.64 47.47
C SER A 28 17.75 -12.77 46.58
N ILE A 29 17.02 -11.80 47.14
CA ILE A 29 16.18 -10.88 46.35
C ILE A 29 17.04 -10.08 45.36
N LYS A 30 18.17 -9.54 45.82
CA LYS A 30 19.10 -8.80 44.95
C LYS A 30 19.57 -9.65 43.76
N TRP A 31 20.00 -10.89 44.02
CA TRP A 31 20.49 -11.78 42.96
C TRP A 31 19.39 -12.21 41.99
N VAL A 32 18.19 -12.51 42.49
CA VAL A 32 17.04 -12.85 41.64
C VAL A 32 16.70 -11.70 40.70
N LEU A 33 16.64 -10.46 41.21
CA LEU A 33 16.39 -9.29 40.37
C LEU A 33 17.48 -9.11 39.30
N HIS A 34 18.75 -9.26 39.67
CA HIS A 34 19.85 -9.20 38.70
C HIS A 34 19.75 -10.28 37.62
N VAL A 35 19.41 -11.53 37.99
CA VAL A 35 19.25 -12.62 37.03
C VAL A 35 18.06 -12.37 36.10
N ILE A 36 16.93 -11.87 36.61
CA ILE A 36 15.76 -11.53 35.80
C ILE A 36 16.15 -10.46 34.76
N VAL A 37 16.75 -9.36 35.20
CA VAL A 37 17.16 -8.27 34.30
C VAL A 37 18.17 -8.78 33.27
N PHE A 38 19.18 -9.53 33.70
CA PHE A 38 20.19 -10.10 32.80
C PHE A 38 19.54 -11.03 31.76
N SER A 39 18.66 -11.94 32.18
CA SER A 39 17.99 -12.87 31.28
C SER A 39 17.13 -12.15 30.23
N TYR A 40 16.41 -11.10 30.61
CA TYR A 40 15.60 -10.30 29.70
C TYR A 40 16.46 -9.58 28.66
N VAL A 41 17.56 -8.94 29.11
CA VAL A 41 18.50 -8.26 28.19
C VAL A 41 19.14 -9.25 27.22
N SER A 42 19.56 -10.43 27.71
CA SER A 42 20.10 -11.49 26.84
C SER A 42 19.05 -12.00 25.85
N PHE A 43 17.81 -12.20 26.29
CA PHE A 43 16.71 -12.63 25.42
C PHE A 43 16.42 -11.61 24.32
N ALA A 44 16.30 -10.33 24.66
CA ALA A 44 16.06 -9.26 23.68
C ALA A 44 17.22 -9.14 22.67
N LEU A 45 18.46 -9.22 23.16
CA LEU A 45 19.65 -9.13 22.32
C LEU A 45 19.72 -10.26 21.29
N VAL A 46 19.35 -11.49 21.68
CA VAL A 46 19.34 -12.65 20.78
C VAL A 46 18.12 -12.63 19.85
N SER A 47 16.91 -12.44 20.37
CA SER A 47 15.66 -12.46 19.60
C SER A 47 15.64 -11.38 18.52
N ASP A 48 15.99 -10.14 18.88
CA ASP A 48 15.96 -9.03 17.94
C ASP A 48 17.27 -8.86 17.15
N LYS A 49 18.26 -9.72 17.43
CA LYS A 49 19.62 -9.69 16.87
C LYS A 49 20.27 -8.30 16.99
N LEU A 50 20.12 -7.66 18.15
CA LEU A 50 20.63 -6.30 18.39
C LEU A 50 22.15 -6.19 18.30
N TYR A 51 22.86 -7.32 18.40
CA TYR A 51 24.30 -7.41 18.17
C TYR A 51 24.70 -7.27 16.69
N GLN A 52 23.74 -7.27 15.76
CA GLN A 52 23.97 -7.11 14.33
C GLN A 52 23.53 -5.73 13.84
N ARG A 53 24.34 -5.13 12.97
CA ARG A 53 23.92 -3.95 12.19
C ARG A 53 22.99 -4.40 11.07
N LYS A 54 21.76 -3.89 11.06
CA LYS A 54 20.76 -4.19 10.01
C LYS A 54 20.92 -3.17 8.88
N GLU A 55 20.99 -3.66 7.65
CA GLU A 55 21.00 -2.81 6.46
C GLU A 55 19.76 -3.12 5.60
N PRO A 56 19.03 -2.10 5.13
CA PRO A 56 17.87 -2.33 4.26
C PRO A 56 18.33 -2.78 2.88
N VAL A 57 17.58 -3.71 2.29
CA VAL A 57 17.86 -4.20 0.93
C VAL A 57 17.21 -3.27 -0.09
N ILE A 58 17.98 -2.85 -1.10
CA ILE A 58 17.46 -2.18 -2.29
C ILE A 58 17.15 -3.28 -3.32
N SER A 59 15.87 -3.51 -3.60
CA SER A 59 15.42 -4.50 -4.58
C SER A 59 14.92 -3.85 -5.85
N SER A 60 15.35 -4.34 -7.02
CA SER A 60 14.77 -4.02 -8.32
C SER A 60 14.14 -5.27 -8.93
N VAL A 61 12.93 -5.15 -9.47
CA VAL A 61 12.20 -6.25 -10.09
C VAL A 61 11.94 -5.90 -11.55
N HIS A 62 12.33 -6.79 -12.46
CA HIS A 62 12.04 -6.64 -13.89
C HIS A 62 11.17 -7.81 -14.35
N THR A 63 9.92 -7.50 -14.75
CA THR A 63 8.95 -8.49 -15.18
C THR A 63 8.78 -8.49 -16.69
N LYS A 64 8.72 -9.67 -17.31
CA LYS A 64 8.41 -9.85 -18.73
C LYS A 64 7.30 -10.88 -18.88
N VAL A 65 6.14 -10.44 -19.36
CA VAL A 65 5.01 -11.33 -19.66
C VAL A 65 5.17 -11.90 -21.08
N LYS A 66 4.72 -13.13 -21.31
CA LYS A 66 4.72 -13.79 -22.62
C LYS A 66 3.45 -14.63 -22.74
N GLY A 67 2.83 -14.58 -23.91
CA GLY A 67 1.65 -15.38 -24.21
C GLY A 67 0.83 -14.74 -25.34
N ILE A 68 0.09 -15.57 -26.06
CA ILE A 68 -0.88 -15.17 -27.08
C ILE A 68 -2.25 -15.70 -26.69
N ALA A 69 -3.30 -14.94 -26.99
CA ALA A 69 -4.68 -15.35 -26.76
C ALA A 69 -5.51 -15.08 -28.01
N GLU A 70 -6.30 -16.06 -28.44
CA GLU A 70 -7.24 -15.92 -29.55
C GLU A 70 -8.65 -15.75 -29.00
N VAL A 71 -9.36 -14.72 -29.47
CA VAL A 71 -10.72 -14.39 -29.04
C VAL A 71 -11.61 -14.25 -30.27
N ARG A 72 -12.79 -14.87 -30.20
CA ARG A 72 -13.84 -14.73 -31.21
C ARG A 72 -14.94 -13.87 -30.62
N GLU A 73 -15.17 -12.71 -31.22
CA GLU A 73 -16.19 -11.77 -30.76
C GLU A 73 -17.22 -11.53 -31.85
N GLU A 74 -18.47 -11.35 -31.44
CA GLU A 74 -19.52 -10.88 -32.32
C GLU A 74 -19.68 -9.38 -32.10
N ILE A 75 -19.18 -8.57 -33.04
CA ILE A 75 -19.28 -7.11 -32.98
C ILE A 75 -20.50 -6.69 -33.79
N MET A 76 -21.27 -5.76 -33.23
CA MET A 76 -22.37 -5.10 -33.94
C MET A 76 -21.83 -3.83 -34.61
N GLN A 77 -21.62 -3.89 -35.92
CA GLN A 77 -21.23 -2.73 -36.74
C GLN A 77 -22.38 -2.42 -37.70
N ASP A 78 -22.85 -1.16 -37.66
CA ASP A 78 -23.88 -0.65 -38.59
C ASP A 78 -25.18 -1.50 -38.63
N GLY A 79 -25.59 -2.03 -37.47
CA GLY A 79 -26.79 -2.88 -37.33
C GLY A 79 -26.62 -4.33 -37.78
N MET A 80 -25.44 -4.74 -38.25
CA MET A 80 -25.14 -6.11 -38.68
C MET A 80 -24.19 -6.81 -37.68
N LYS A 81 -24.50 -8.07 -37.35
CA LYS A 81 -23.63 -8.92 -36.51
C LYS A 81 -22.48 -9.45 -37.37
N LYS A 82 -21.25 -9.09 -37.01
CA LYS A 82 -20.04 -9.59 -37.66
C LYS A 82 -19.20 -10.36 -36.63
N SER A 83 -18.89 -11.62 -36.93
CA SER A 83 -17.92 -12.39 -36.14
C SER A 83 -16.51 -11.93 -36.52
N VAL A 84 -15.76 -11.38 -35.57
CA VAL A 84 -14.38 -10.96 -35.72
C VAL A 84 -13.48 -11.90 -34.91
N HIS A 85 -12.44 -12.39 -35.57
CA HIS A 85 -11.39 -13.17 -34.92
C HIS A 85 -10.23 -12.23 -34.57
N SER A 86 -10.00 -12.03 -33.28
CA SER A 86 -8.96 -11.14 -32.77
C SER A 86 -7.89 -11.96 -32.05
N VAL A 87 -6.62 -11.62 -32.28
CA VAL A 87 -5.49 -12.20 -31.57
C VAL A 87 -4.89 -11.12 -30.67
N PHE A 88 -4.72 -11.43 -29.40
CA PHE A 88 -4.12 -10.56 -28.40
C PHE A 88 -2.72 -11.07 -28.06
N ASP A 89 -1.71 -10.24 -28.30
CA ASP A 89 -0.33 -10.49 -27.84
C ASP A 89 -0.04 -9.65 -26.58
N THR A 90 1.15 -9.84 -26.02
CA THR A 90 1.69 -9.17 -24.85
C THR A 90 1.51 -7.65 -24.90
N ALA A 91 1.61 -7.03 -26.07
CA ALA A 91 1.41 -5.59 -26.24
C ALA A 91 -0.06 -5.14 -26.05
N ASP A 92 -1.02 -6.04 -26.23
CA ASP A 92 -2.45 -5.71 -26.21
C ASP A 92 -3.06 -5.91 -24.82
N TYR A 93 -2.65 -6.96 -24.10
CA TYR A 93 -3.21 -7.27 -22.77
C TYR A 93 -2.34 -6.79 -21.61
N THR A 94 -1.12 -6.29 -21.85
CA THR A 94 -0.28 -5.70 -20.78
C THR A 94 -0.15 -4.19 -20.94
N PHE A 95 -0.23 -3.49 -19.82
CA PHE A 95 0.13 -2.08 -19.76
C PHE A 95 1.53 -1.94 -19.17
N LEU A 96 2.34 -1.07 -19.79
CA LEU A 96 3.66 -0.71 -19.28
C LEU A 96 3.50 0.17 -18.04
N LEU A 97 3.30 -0.45 -16.89
CA LEU A 97 3.41 0.23 -15.60
C LEU A 97 4.89 0.39 -15.26
N GLN A 98 5.31 1.61 -15.00
CA GLN A 98 6.70 1.96 -14.68
C GLN A 98 7.04 1.62 -13.20
N GLY A 99 6.69 0.42 -12.73
CA GLY A 99 6.87 0.00 -11.34
C GLY A 99 6.98 -1.53 -11.15
N ASN A 100 7.03 -1.98 -9.88
CA ASN A 100 7.20 -3.39 -9.51
C ASN A 100 5.94 -4.26 -9.71
N SER A 101 4.90 -3.74 -10.36
CA SER A 101 3.63 -4.42 -10.62
C SER A 101 3.34 -4.43 -12.09
N PHE A 102 2.75 -5.52 -12.57
CA PHE A 102 2.30 -5.67 -13.95
C PHE A 102 0.79 -5.91 -13.99
N PHE A 103 0.16 -5.49 -15.07
CA PHE A 103 -1.27 -5.72 -15.33
C PHE A 103 -1.43 -6.69 -16.49
N VAL A 104 -2.39 -7.60 -16.37
CA VAL A 104 -2.77 -8.54 -17.44
C VAL A 104 -4.29 -8.47 -17.60
N MET A 105 -4.74 -8.10 -18.79
CA MET A 105 -6.15 -8.10 -19.15
C MET A 105 -6.63 -9.53 -19.35
N THR A 106 -7.68 -9.93 -18.62
CA THR A 106 -8.30 -11.26 -18.73
C THR A 106 -9.69 -11.23 -19.35
N ASN A 107 -10.36 -10.07 -19.33
CA ASN A 107 -11.67 -9.86 -19.89
C ASN A 107 -11.79 -8.39 -20.34
N PHE A 108 -12.54 -8.13 -21.40
CA PHE A 108 -12.76 -6.79 -21.92
C PHE A 108 -14.16 -6.63 -22.50
N LEU A 109 -14.65 -5.39 -22.47
CA LEU A 109 -15.87 -4.95 -23.13
C LEU A 109 -15.52 -3.68 -23.90
N LYS A 110 -15.58 -3.75 -25.23
CA LYS A 110 -15.25 -2.63 -26.11
C LYS A 110 -16.51 -2.08 -26.77
N THR A 111 -16.66 -0.76 -26.76
CA THR A 111 -17.73 -0.05 -27.50
C THR A 111 -17.07 0.79 -28.58
N GLU A 112 -17.28 0.43 -29.84
CA GLU A 112 -16.74 1.16 -31.00
C GLU A 112 -17.66 2.33 -31.39
N GLY A 113 -17.12 3.33 -32.10
CA GLY A 113 -17.93 4.41 -32.68
C GLY A 113 -18.57 5.37 -31.67
N GLN A 114 -17.94 5.55 -30.50
CA GLN A 114 -18.38 6.56 -29.55
C GLN A 114 -18.08 7.96 -30.09
N GLU A 115 -19.13 8.75 -30.29
CA GLU A 115 -19.06 10.14 -30.72
C GLU A 115 -19.70 11.06 -29.67
N GLN A 116 -19.23 12.31 -29.60
CA GLN A 116 -19.82 13.31 -28.72
C GLN A 116 -21.14 13.80 -29.34
N GLY A 117 -22.25 13.49 -28.68
CA GLY A 117 -23.57 13.89 -29.15
C GLY A 117 -24.64 13.76 -28.07
N LEU A 118 -25.87 14.04 -28.46
CA LEU A 118 -27.04 13.80 -27.61
C LEU A 118 -27.54 12.38 -27.89
N CYS A 119 -27.38 11.49 -26.91
CA CYS A 119 -27.86 10.12 -26.97
C CYS A 119 -28.52 9.72 -25.64
N PRO A 120 -29.50 8.81 -25.65
CA PRO A 120 -30.09 8.29 -24.43
C PRO A 120 -29.08 7.41 -23.66
N GLU A 121 -29.10 7.51 -22.33
CA GLU A 121 -28.28 6.66 -21.45
C GLU A 121 -28.79 5.20 -21.48
N TYR A 122 -27.89 4.23 -21.23
CA TYR A 122 -28.27 2.82 -21.23
C TYR A 122 -29.38 2.53 -20.19
N PRO A 123 -30.49 1.85 -20.58
CA PRO A 123 -31.64 1.65 -19.71
C PRO A 123 -31.30 0.71 -18.56
N THR A 124 -31.14 1.30 -17.39
CA THR A 124 -30.90 0.65 -16.10
C THR A 124 -32.06 1.02 -15.18
N ARG A 125 -32.28 0.27 -14.08
CA ARG A 125 -33.36 0.56 -13.11
C ARG A 125 -33.41 2.01 -12.61
N ARG A 126 -32.29 2.74 -12.65
CA ARG A 126 -32.16 4.14 -12.20
C ARG A 126 -32.30 5.17 -13.32
N THR A 127 -31.97 4.79 -14.56
CA THR A 127 -32.00 5.69 -15.72
C THR A 127 -33.32 5.59 -16.48
N LEU A 128 -34.20 4.66 -16.09
CA LEU A 128 -35.55 4.54 -16.63
C LEU A 128 -36.37 5.77 -16.23
N CYS A 129 -36.70 6.60 -17.20
CA CYS A 129 -37.52 7.79 -17.04
C CYS A 129 -38.76 7.67 -17.93
N SER A 130 -39.95 8.00 -17.39
CA SER A 130 -41.22 7.97 -18.14
C SER A 130 -41.72 9.37 -18.51
N SER A 131 -41.11 10.44 -17.99
CA SER A 131 -41.52 11.83 -18.23
C SER A 131 -40.34 12.77 -18.04
N ASP A 132 -40.26 13.82 -18.87
CA ASP A 132 -39.25 14.89 -18.80
C ASP A 132 -39.09 15.52 -17.41
N ARG A 133 -40.17 15.53 -16.62
CA ARG A 133 -40.12 16.04 -15.23
C ARG A 133 -39.24 15.19 -14.31
N GLY A 134 -39.03 13.92 -14.65
CA GLY A 134 -38.15 13.00 -13.93
C GLY A 134 -36.66 13.23 -14.21
N CYS A 135 -36.32 13.93 -15.30
CA CYS A 135 -34.95 14.25 -15.67
C CYS A 135 -34.60 15.70 -15.29
N LYS A 136 -33.57 15.89 -14.46
CA LYS A 136 -33.10 17.23 -14.10
C LYS A 136 -32.04 17.69 -15.09
N LYS A 137 -32.37 18.68 -15.91
CA LYS A 137 -31.43 19.30 -16.86
C LYS A 137 -30.21 19.88 -16.15
N GLY A 138 -29.02 19.62 -16.69
CA GLY A 138 -27.74 20.09 -16.16
C GLY A 138 -27.24 19.34 -14.92
N TRP A 139 -27.92 18.25 -14.52
CA TRP A 139 -27.46 17.41 -13.42
C TRP A 139 -26.44 16.37 -13.90
N MET A 140 -25.49 16.01 -13.04
CA MET A 140 -24.46 15.02 -13.29
C MET A 140 -24.52 13.96 -12.20
N ASP A 141 -24.72 12.70 -12.59
CA ASP A 141 -24.68 11.54 -11.69
C ASP A 141 -23.34 10.83 -11.85
N PRO A 142 -22.61 10.51 -10.77
CA PRO A 142 -21.40 9.68 -10.84
C PRO A 142 -21.58 8.33 -11.54
N GLN A 143 -22.82 7.83 -11.63
CA GLN A 143 -23.16 6.57 -12.30
C GLN A 143 -23.58 6.74 -13.76
N SER A 144 -23.81 7.98 -14.22
CA SER A 144 -24.10 8.29 -15.62
C SER A 144 -22.82 8.63 -16.38
N LYS A 145 -22.86 8.49 -17.70
CA LYS A 145 -21.74 8.78 -18.59
C LYS A 145 -21.72 10.23 -19.09
N GLY A 146 -22.72 11.05 -18.74
CA GLY A 146 -22.84 12.41 -19.22
C GLY A 146 -23.67 13.34 -18.33
N THR A 147 -23.88 14.56 -18.83
CA THR A 147 -24.79 15.54 -18.21
C THR A 147 -26.20 15.36 -18.76
N PHE A 148 -27.19 15.33 -17.87
CA PHE A 148 -28.57 15.13 -18.28
C PHE A 148 -29.15 16.36 -19.00
N CYS A 149 -29.88 16.10 -20.08
CA CYS A 149 -30.67 17.11 -20.79
C CYS A 149 -32.16 17.01 -20.40
N ALA A 150 -32.96 16.33 -21.21
CA ALA A 150 -34.36 16.01 -20.97
C ALA A 150 -34.60 14.52 -21.29
N CYS A 151 -35.76 13.97 -20.89
CA CYS A 151 -36.17 12.65 -21.34
C CYS A 151 -36.52 12.75 -22.85
N SER A 152 -36.24 11.72 -23.64
CA SER A 152 -36.57 11.66 -25.07
C SER A 152 -37.39 10.43 -25.38
#